data_AF-A0A7W6CVA7-F1
#
_entry.id   AF-A0A7W6CVA7-F1
#
_cell.length_a   1.000
_cell.length_b   1.000
_cell.length_c   1.000
_cell.angle_alpha   90.00
_cell.angle_beta   90.00
_cell.angle_gamma   90.00
#
_symmetry.space_group_name_H-M   'P 1'
#
loop_
_entity.id
_entity.type
_entity.pdbx_description
1 polymer ?
#
loop_
_entity_poly.entity_id
_entity_poly.type
_entity_poly.pdbx_seq_one_letter_code
_entity_poly.pdbx_strand_id
1 'polypeptide(L)'
;MRRRYVAILAALLSAATAAAADFKPYANGRFGYAADIPSDFKTTLMPENGDGLGLQSPDGKAKLSIWGNYVTEGGFSQESDLRKKFTTDAGWQFTYEKRGASWASYSGTKGDRIIYMRQIALCDGAMGNFTLEYPARQQKRYGPVIDTMVKTLKAPKHCE
;
A
#
# COMPACT_ATOMS: atom_id res chain seq x y z
N MET A 1 -60.96 -16.35 17.86
CA MET A 1 -60.00 -16.63 16.77
C MET A 1 -58.98 -15.50 16.70
N ARG A 2 -57.73 -15.72 17.15
CA ARG A 2 -56.66 -14.69 17.15
C ARG A 2 -55.90 -14.74 15.81
N ARG A 3 -56.05 -13.70 14.98
CA ARG A 3 -55.24 -13.50 13.76
C ARG A 3 -53.82 -13.14 14.16
N ARG A 4 -52.84 -13.98 13.80
CA ARG A 4 -51.40 -13.71 13.93
C ARG A 4 -50.94 -13.02 12.64
N TYR A 5 -50.49 -11.78 12.73
CA TYR A 5 -49.81 -11.09 11.64
C TYR A 5 -48.32 -11.46 11.70
N VAL A 6 -47.82 -12.11 10.65
CA VAL A 6 -46.38 -12.36 10.46
C VAL A 6 -45.85 -11.22 9.58
N ALA A 7 -45.09 -10.30 10.17
CA ALA A 7 -44.37 -9.29 9.43
C ALA A 7 -43.05 -9.89 8.91
N ILE A 8 -42.92 -10.01 7.59
CA ILE A 8 -41.69 -10.45 6.93
C ILE A 8 -40.84 -9.19 6.68
N LEU A 9 -39.80 -8.98 7.48
CA LEU A 9 -38.75 -8.01 7.17
C LEU A 9 -37.85 -8.57 6.07
N ALA A 10 -37.99 -8.05 4.85
CA ALA A 10 -37.05 -8.30 3.77
C ALA A 10 -35.78 -7.48 3.99
N ALA A 11 -34.71 -8.13 4.47
CA ALA A 11 -33.38 -7.52 4.53
C ALA A 11 -32.77 -7.47 3.11
N LEU A 12 -32.72 -6.27 2.52
CA LEU A 12 -32.01 -6.01 1.27
C LEU A 12 -30.49 -6.12 1.51
N LEU A 13 -29.93 -7.28 1.21
CA LEU A 13 -28.49 -7.50 1.13
C LEU A 13 -27.97 -6.87 -0.16
N SER A 14 -27.53 -5.62 -0.09
CA SER A 14 -26.75 -4.99 -1.15
C SER A 14 -25.41 -5.70 -1.29
N ALA A 15 -25.34 -6.68 -2.19
CA ALA A 15 -24.08 -7.31 -2.60
C ALA A 15 -23.27 -6.26 -3.38
N ALA A 16 -22.35 -5.57 -2.70
CA ALA A 16 -21.35 -4.76 -3.38
C ALA A 16 -20.45 -5.70 -4.19
N THR A 17 -20.64 -5.73 -5.51
CA THR A 17 -19.70 -6.35 -6.44
C THR A 17 -18.34 -5.69 -6.25
N ALA A 18 -17.37 -6.45 -5.76
CA ALA A 18 -15.98 -6.02 -5.73
C ALA A 18 -15.49 -5.97 -7.18
N ALA A 19 -15.55 -4.79 -7.81
CA ALA A 19 -14.86 -4.57 -9.06
C ALA A 19 -13.37 -4.85 -8.83
N ALA A 20 -12.77 -5.68 -9.70
CA ALA A 20 -11.32 -5.81 -9.74
C ALA A 20 -10.74 -4.42 -10.01
N ALA A 21 -9.71 -4.03 -9.25
CA ALA A 21 -9.04 -2.76 -9.50
C ALA A 21 -8.32 -2.85 -10.84
N ASP A 22 -8.56 -1.88 -11.73
CA ASP A 22 -7.71 -1.66 -12.91
C ASP A 22 -6.40 -1.00 -12.46
N PHE A 23 -5.32 -1.24 -13.21
CA PHE A 23 -3.99 -0.71 -12.90
C PHE A 23 -3.43 0.10 -14.06
N LYS A 24 -2.58 1.07 -13.74
CA LYS A 24 -1.80 1.87 -14.70
C LYS A 24 -0.33 1.84 -14.34
N PRO A 25 0.58 1.84 -15.33
CA PRO A 25 2.00 1.90 -15.05
C PRO A 25 2.36 3.25 -14.45
N TYR A 26 3.22 3.23 -13.44
CA TYR A 26 3.87 4.40 -12.88
C TYR A 26 5.38 4.14 -12.79
N ALA A 27 6.15 5.14 -13.20
CA ALA A 27 7.60 5.13 -13.10
C ALA A 27 8.06 6.43 -12.45
N ASN A 28 8.99 6.31 -11.51
CA ASN A 28 9.66 7.47 -10.93
C ASN A 28 10.99 7.67 -11.64
N GLY A 29 11.12 8.76 -12.40
CA GLY A 29 12.32 9.05 -13.16
C GLY A 29 13.55 9.37 -12.31
N ARG A 30 13.36 9.83 -11.06
CA ARG A 30 14.45 10.23 -10.16
C ARG A 30 15.18 9.04 -9.57
N PHE A 31 14.45 8.04 -9.09
CA PHE A 31 14.99 6.84 -8.44
C PHE A 31 14.91 5.58 -9.32
N GLY A 32 14.33 5.69 -10.53
CA GLY A 32 14.32 4.62 -11.54
C GLY A 32 13.41 3.42 -11.25
N TYR A 33 12.63 3.44 -10.17
CA TYR A 33 11.68 2.36 -9.86
C TYR A 33 10.39 2.50 -10.67
N ALA A 34 9.70 1.37 -10.87
CA ALA A 34 8.38 1.32 -11.49
C ALA A 34 7.45 0.37 -10.73
N ALA A 35 6.14 0.63 -10.80
CA ALA A 35 5.09 -0.22 -10.28
C ALA A 35 3.78 0.03 -11.03
N ASP A 36 2.88 -0.96 -11.02
CA ASP A 36 1.52 -0.76 -11.48
C ASP A 36 0.67 -0.31 -10.28
N ILE A 37 0.10 0.90 -10.37
CA ILE A 37 -0.71 1.52 -9.31
C ILE A 37 -2.20 1.48 -9.67
N PRO A 38 -3.13 1.48 -8.70
CA PRO A 38 -4.56 1.50 -8.97
C PRO A 38 -4.96 2.70 -9.83
N SER A 39 -5.66 2.45 -10.94
CA SER A 39 -6.08 3.47 -11.89
C SER A 39 -7.17 4.38 -11.33
N ASP A 40 -8.01 3.86 -10.44
CA ASP A 40 -9.13 4.57 -9.80
C ASP A 40 -8.67 5.49 -8.66
N PHE A 41 -7.40 5.40 -8.22
CA PHE A 41 -6.88 6.29 -7.19
C PHE A 41 -6.55 7.66 -7.79
N LYS A 42 -6.98 8.72 -7.10
CA LYS A 42 -6.63 10.11 -7.42
C LYS A 42 -5.31 10.50 -6.78
N THR A 43 -4.49 11.26 -7.49
CA THR A 43 -3.28 11.88 -6.91
C THR A 43 -3.69 12.97 -5.93
N THR A 44 -3.18 12.89 -4.71
CA THR A 44 -3.40 13.89 -3.65
C THR A 44 -2.12 14.60 -3.23
N LEU A 45 -0.95 14.06 -3.57
CA LEU A 45 0.34 14.68 -3.28
C LEU A 45 1.33 14.35 -4.41
N MET A 46 2.04 15.37 -4.87
CA MET A 46 3.18 15.24 -5.77
C MET A 46 4.29 16.12 -5.18
N PRO A 47 5.22 15.54 -4.39
CA PRO A 47 6.28 16.32 -3.74
C PRO A 47 7.15 17.05 -4.76
N GLU A 48 7.55 18.27 -4.45
CA GLU A 48 8.40 19.10 -5.33
C GLU A 48 9.77 18.46 -5.60
N ASN A 49 10.27 17.68 -4.64
CA ASN A 49 11.54 16.95 -4.79
C ASN A 49 11.42 15.74 -5.76
N GLY A 50 10.21 15.38 -6.20
CA GLY A 50 10.01 14.30 -7.15
C GLY A 50 10.23 12.89 -6.59
N ASP A 51 10.21 12.71 -5.27
CA ASP A 51 10.46 11.39 -4.66
C ASP A 51 9.36 10.37 -4.95
N GLY A 52 8.15 10.81 -5.25
CA GLY A 52 7.02 9.91 -5.35
C GLY A 52 5.66 10.55 -5.54
N LEU A 53 4.63 9.80 -5.15
CA LEU A 53 3.23 10.20 -5.20
C LEU A 53 2.50 9.80 -3.92
N GLY A 54 1.57 10.64 -3.49
CA GLY A 54 0.47 10.27 -2.60
C GLY A 54 -0.83 10.17 -3.40
N LEU A 55 -1.56 9.09 -3.17
CA LEU A 55 -2.75 8.67 -3.89
C LEU A 55 -3.86 8.32 -2.90
N GLN A 56 -5.13 8.49 -3.29
CA GLN A 56 -6.28 8.18 -2.45
C GLN A 56 -7.37 7.45 -3.25
N SER A 57 -8.01 6.46 -2.63
CA SER A 57 -9.14 5.74 -3.25
C SER A 57 -10.34 6.67 -3.54
N PRO A 58 -11.24 6.29 -4.46
CA PRO A 58 -12.43 7.09 -4.77
C PRO A 58 -13.30 7.42 -3.55
N ASP A 59 -13.42 6.49 -2.60
CA ASP A 59 -14.21 6.66 -1.37
C ASP A 59 -13.45 7.40 -0.25
N GLY A 60 -12.20 7.81 -0.50
CA GLY A 60 -11.35 8.53 0.45
C GLY A 60 -10.75 7.66 1.57
N LYS A 61 -11.07 6.37 1.63
CA LYS A 61 -10.77 5.53 2.80
C LYS A 61 -9.41 4.86 2.76
N ALA A 62 -8.85 4.66 1.58
CA ALA A 62 -7.49 4.15 1.41
C ALA A 62 -6.54 5.24 0.93
N LYS A 63 -5.32 5.20 1.46
CA LYS A 63 -4.22 6.10 1.12
C LYS A 63 -3.03 5.24 0.68
N LEU A 64 -2.51 5.54 -0.49
CA LEU A 64 -1.34 4.90 -1.06
C LEU A 64 -0.23 5.95 -1.17
N SER A 65 0.94 5.67 -0.60
CA SER A 65 2.14 6.43 -0.88
C SER A 65 3.12 5.52 -1.60
N ILE A 66 3.77 6.02 -2.66
CA ILE A 66 4.84 5.32 -3.36
C ILE A 66 5.98 6.30 -3.57
N TRP A 67 7.19 5.95 -3.13
CA TRP A 67 8.32 6.88 -3.14
C TRP A 67 9.69 6.16 -3.19
N GLY A 68 10.72 6.93 -3.56
CA GLY A 68 12.12 6.53 -3.44
C GLY A 68 12.87 7.36 -2.40
N ASN A 69 13.95 6.81 -1.85
CA ASN A 69 14.92 7.53 -1.03
C ASN A 69 16.29 6.87 -1.13
N TYR A 70 17.36 7.59 -0.78
CA TYR A 70 18.69 6.99 -0.61
C TYR A 70 18.79 6.25 0.73
N VAL A 71 19.57 5.16 0.75
CA VAL A 71 19.93 4.44 1.96
C VAL A 71 21.07 5.15 2.67
N THR A 72 21.04 5.12 4.00
CA THR A 72 22.12 5.62 4.86
C THR A 72 23.29 4.62 4.94
N GLU A 73 24.39 4.99 5.61
CA GLU A 73 25.63 4.18 5.68
C GLU A 73 25.42 2.72 6.12
N GLY A 74 24.40 2.44 6.94
CA GLY A 74 24.07 1.07 7.36
C GLY A 74 23.34 0.22 6.30
N GLY A 75 23.16 0.73 5.09
CA GLY A 75 22.61 0.02 3.95
C GLY A 75 21.12 -0.29 4.05
N PHE A 76 20.64 -1.15 3.15
CA PHE A 76 19.21 -1.42 2.97
C PHE A 76 18.50 -1.89 4.25
N SER A 77 19.09 -2.81 5.02
CA SER A 77 18.42 -3.36 6.21
C SER A 77 18.24 -2.29 7.29
N GLN A 78 19.27 -1.48 7.56
CA GLN A 78 19.17 -0.41 8.56
C GLN A 78 18.16 0.65 8.12
N GLU A 79 18.19 1.03 6.85
CA GLU A 79 17.23 1.98 6.30
C GLU A 79 15.79 1.43 6.38
N SER A 80 15.58 0.15 6.05
CA SER A 80 14.30 -0.55 6.16
C SER A 80 13.77 -0.53 7.60
N ASP A 81 14.63 -0.81 8.58
CA ASP A 81 14.29 -0.77 10.00
C ASP A 81 13.96 0.66 10.48
N LEU A 82 14.66 1.68 9.96
CA LEU A 82 14.36 3.08 10.24
C LEU A 82 12.97 3.48 9.72
N ARG A 83 12.59 3.07 8.50
CA ARG A 83 11.25 3.33 7.95
C ARG A 83 10.15 2.61 8.72
N LYS A 84 10.41 1.36 9.13
CA LYS A 84 9.54 0.63 10.06
C LYS A 84 9.37 1.42 11.35
N LYS A 85 10.47 1.90 11.94
CA LYS A 85 10.45 2.70 13.18
C LYS A 85 9.62 3.97 13.04
N PHE A 86 9.79 4.77 11.99
CA PHE A 86 8.96 5.98 11.78
C PHE A 86 7.46 5.65 11.69
N THR A 87 7.12 4.53 11.06
CA THR A 87 5.74 4.07 10.97
C THR A 87 5.20 3.62 12.34
N THR A 88 6.02 2.91 13.13
CA THR A 88 5.69 2.55 14.51
C THR A 88 5.51 3.77 15.40
N ASP A 89 6.40 4.75 15.31
CA ASP A 89 6.34 6.00 16.07
C ASP A 89 5.08 6.82 15.70
N ALA A 90 4.54 6.65 14.49
CA ALA A 90 3.23 7.19 14.08
C ALA A 90 2.01 6.37 14.60
N GLY A 91 2.25 5.43 15.51
CA GLY A 91 1.25 4.66 16.24
C GLY A 91 0.82 3.36 15.58
N TRP A 92 1.50 2.90 14.53
CA TRP A 92 1.21 1.62 13.90
C TRP A 92 1.88 0.46 14.65
N GLN A 93 1.20 -0.68 14.74
CA GLN A 93 1.75 -1.89 15.35
C GLN A 93 1.94 -2.95 14.28
N PHE A 94 3.19 -3.21 13.88
CA PHE A 94 3.50 -4.25 12.92
C PHE A 94 3.37 -5.64 13.56
N THR A 95 2.54 -6.50 12.97
CA THR A 95 2.28 -7.88 13.41
C THR A 95 2.73 -8.91 12.38
N TYR A 96 3.07 -8.47 11.18
CA TYR A 96 3.65 -9.28 10.12
C TYR A 96 4.92 -8.62 9.60
N GLU A 97 5.91 -9.47 9.37
CA GLU A 97 7.17 -9.10 8.74
C GLU A 97 7.69 -10.26 7.89
N LYS A 98 8.17 -9.95 6.70
CA LYS A 98 8.95 -10.86 5.87
C LYS A 98 9.99 -10.05 5.12
N ARG A 99 11.24 -10.50 5.11
CA ARG A 99 12.35 -9.82 4.43
C ARG A 99 13.28 -10.79 3.72
N GLY A 100 14.01 -10.26 2.75
CA GLY A 100 15.18 -10.87 2.11
C GLY A 100 16.33 -9.86 2.05
N ALA A 101 17.42 -10.20 1.36
CA ALA A 101 18.61 -9.34 1.30
C ALA A 101 18.35 -7.95 0.69
N SER A 102 17.43 -7.87 -0.27
CA SER A 102 17.14 -6.66 -1.06
C SER A 102 15.68 -6.22 -1.02
N TRP A 103 14.89 -6.75 -0.09
CA TRP A 103 13.48 -6.38 0.05
C TRP A 103 12.93 -6.65 1.45
N ALA A 104 11.88 -5.92 1.83
CA ALA A 104 11.13 -6.16 3.04
C ALA A 104 9.63 -5.87 2.84
N SER A 105 8.80 -6.60 3.57
CA SER A 105 7.36 -6.44 3.61
C SER A 105 6.89 -6.47 5.06
N TYR A 106 6.06 -5.50 5.42
CA TYR A 106 5.48 -5.38 6.76
C TYR A 106 3.98 -5.19 6.65
N SER A 107 3.24 -5.70 7.63
CA SER A 107 1.82 -5.36 7.80
C SER A 107 1.52 -5.13 9.26
N GLY A 108 0.71 -4.11 9.53
CA GLY A 108 0.40 -3.70 10.89
C GLY A 108 -0.97 -3.04 11.00
N THR A 109 -1.36 -2.71 12.22
CA THR A 109 -2.68 -2.15 12.53
C THR A 109 -2.58 -0.88 13.35
N LYS A 110 -3.60 -0.03 13.21
CA LYS A 110 -3.85 1.14 14.06
C LYS A 110 -5.36 1.37 14.13
N GLY A 111 -5.97 1.02 15.27
CA GLY A 111 -7.43 1.03 15.41
C GLY A 111 -8.11 0.08 14.41
N ASP A 112 -9.07 0.58 13.62
CA ASP A 112 -9.79 -0.20 12.60
C ASP A 112 -9.07 -0.24 11.24
N ARG A 113 -7.80 0.20 11.18
CA ARG A 113 -7.02 0.32 9.94
C ARG A 113 -5.86 -0.67 9.89
N ILE A 114 -5.52 -1.05 8.67
CA ILE A 114 -4.33 -1.82 8.31
C ILE A 114 -3.39 -0.92 7.50
N ILE A 115 -2.09 -1.09 7.72
CA ILE A 115 -1.04 -0.60 6.82
C ILE A 115 -0.27 -1.79 6.27
N TYR A 116 -0.01 -1.81 4.97
CA TYR A 116 1.00 -2.65 4.34
C TYR A 116 2.15 -1.78 3.86
N MET A 117 3.40 -2.19 4.09
CA MET A 117 4.59 -1.50 3.62
C MET A 117 5.47 -2.48 2.83
N ARG A 118 5.83 -2.11 1.59
CA ARG A 118 6.79 -2.83 0.75
C ARG A 118 8.02 -1.96 0.54
N GLN A 119 9.18 -2.59 0.58
CA GLN A 119 10.47 -1.94 0.37
C GLN A 119 11.33 -2.83 -0.52
N ILE A 120 12.04 -2.24 -1.48
CA ILE A 120 13.02 -2.92 -2.33
C ILE A 120 14.29 -2.07 -2.44
N ALA A 121 15.45 -2.71 -2.54
CA ALA A 121 16.67 -2.04 -2.94
C ALA A 121 16.59 -1.66 -4.43
N LEU A 122 17.15 -0.51 -4.77
CA LEU A 122 17.33 0.00 -6.12
C LEU A 122 18.83 0.17 -6.41
N CYS A 123 19.16 0.68 -7.59
CA CYS A 123 20.55 1.02 -7.94
C CYS A 123 21.06 2.22 -7.14
N ASP A 124 22.37 2.46 -7.16
CA ASP A 124 23.03 3.65 -6.61
C ASP A 124 22.70 3.93 -5.13
N GLY A 125 22.52 2.86 -4.34
CA GLY A 125 22.16 2.98 -2.93
C GLY A 125 20.78 3.61 -2.71
N ALA A 126 19.87 3.54 -3.69
CA ALA A 126 18.49 3.94 -3.49
C ALA A 126 17.61 2.78 -3.00
N MET A 127 16.44 3.12 -2.50
CA MET A 127 15.38 2.18 -2.19
C MET A 127 14.04 2.69 -2.71
N GLY A 128 13.18 1.77 -3.13
CA GLY A 128 11.82 2.02 -3.57
C GLY A 128 10.83 1.49 -2.54
N ASN A 129 9.79 2.25 -2.25
CA ASN A 129 8.83 1.93 -1.20
C ASN A 129 7.41 2.18 -1.67
N PHE A 130 6.46 1.41 -1.12
CA PHE A 130 5.09 1.89 -1.02
C PHE A 130 4.46 1.53 0.31
N THR A 131 3.48 2.33 0.74
CA THR A 131 2.56 2.01 1.82
C THR A 131 1.13 2.08 1.33
N LEU A 132 0.30 1.14 1.75
CA LEU A 132 -1.15 1.20 1.55
C LEU A 132 -1.85 1.11 2.90
N GLU A 133 -2.54 2.19 3.28
CA GLU A 133 -3.37 2.27 4.47
C GLU A 133 -4.84 2.15 4.10
N TYR A 134 -5.62 1.32 4.80
CA TYR A 134 -7.04 1.12 4.52
C TYR A 134 -7.80 0.58 5.73
N PRO A 135 -9.15 0.69 5.77
CA PRO A 135 -9.94 0.07 6.82
C PRO A 135 -9.86 -1.45 6.75
N ALA A 136 -9.66 -2.13 7.89
CA ALA A 136 -9.51 -3.58 7.98
C ALA A 136 -10.67 -4.35 7.32
N ARG A 137 -11.90 -3.82 7.43
CA ARG A 137 -13.10 -4.38 6.77
C ARG A 137 -13.02 -4.42 5.24
N GLN A 138 -12.11 -3.65 4.62
CA GLN A 138 -11.87 -3.60 3.18
C GLN A 138 -10.68 -4.49 2.75
N GLN A 139 -10.19 -5.39 3.61
CA GLN A 139 -9.11 -6.34 3.26
C GLN A 139 -9.34 -7.09 1.95
N LYS A 140 -10.58 -7.57 1.72
CA LYS A 140 -10.91 -8.28 0.48
C LYS A 140 -10.76 -7.42 -0.78
N ARG A 141 -10.90 -6.10 -0.67
CA ARG A 141 -10.69 -5.15 -1.76
C ARG A 141 -9.21 -4.84 -1.97
N TYR A 142 -8.46 -4.59 -0.89
CA TYR A 142 -7.08 -4.10 -0.99
C TYR A 142 -6.00 -5.19 -0.95
N GLY A 143 -6.31 -6.42 -0.54
CA GLY A 143 -5.39 -7.56 -0.66
C GLY A 143 -4.89 -7.75 -2.09
N PRO A 144 -5.77 -7.88 -3.10
CA PRO A 144 -5.34 -8.00 -4.51
C PRO A 144 -4.56 -6.79 -5.05
N VAL A 145 -4.86 -5.58 -4.53
CA VAL A 145 -4.10 -4.37 -4.86
C VAL A 145 -2.67 -4.49 -4.34
N ILE A 146 -2.50 -4.87 -3.08
CA ILE A 146 -1.18 -5.13 -2.48
C ILE A 146 -0.44 -6.18 -3.28
N ASP A 147 -1.06 -7.32 -3.57
CA ASP A 147 -0.42 -8.42 -4.30
C ASP A 147 0.09 -7.97 -5.68
N THR A 148 -0.70 -7.16 -6.40
CA THR A 148 -0.31 -6.62 -7.70
C THR A 148 0.84 -5.63 -7.58
N MET A 149 0.76 -4.70 -6.62
CA MET A 149 1.84 -3.73 -6.40
C MET A 149 3.14 -4.39 -5.94
N VAL A 150 3.07 -5.44 -5.11
CA VAL A 150 4.25 -6.22 -4.69
C VAL A 150 4.91 -6.91 -5.90
N LYS A 151 4.11 -7.47 -6.81
CA LYS A 151 4.61 -8.15 -8.02
C LYS A 151 5.21 -7.20 -9.05
N THR A 152 4.70 -5.98 -9.12
CA THR A 152 5.07 -5.02 -10.18
C THR A 152 6.09 -3.99 -9.73
N LEU A 153 6.24 -3.76 -8.42
CA LEU A 153 7.31 -2.92 -7.88
C LEU A 153 8.67 -3.53 -8.18
N LYS A 154 9.45 -2.85 -9.01
CA LYS A 154 10.75 -3.33 -9.48
C LYS A 154 11.77 -2.20 -9.61
N ALA A 155 13.02 -2.58 -9.43
CA ALA A 155 14.19 -1.80 -9.79
C ALA A 155 14.29 -1.67 -11.33
N PRO A 156 15.06 -0.70 -11.84
CA PRO A 156 15.38 -0.66 -13.26
C PRO A 156 16.16 -1.92 -13.68
N LYS A 157 16.10 -2.27 -14.97
CA LYS A 157 16.63 -3.54 -15.49
C LYS A 157 18.15 -3.70 -15.37
N HIS A 158 18.88 -2.60 -15.19
CA HIS A 158 20.33 -2.58 -15.11
C HIS A 158 20.74 -1.66 -13.95
N CYS A 159 21.27 -2.28 -12.88
CA CYS A 159 22.14 -1.60 -11.93
C CYS A 159 23.56 -1.98 -12.35
N GLU A 160 24.36 -1.02 -12.80
CA GLU A 160 25.79 -1.26 -13.03
C GLU A 160 26.54 -1.41 -11.70
#